data_AF-G1VCB3-F1
#
_entry.id   AF-G1VCB3-F1
#
_cell.length_a   1.000
_cell.length_b   1.000
_cell.length_c   1.000
_cell.angle_alpha   90.00
_cell.angle_beta   90.00
_cell.angle_gamma   90.00
#
_symmetry.space_group_name_H-M   'P 1'
#
loop_
_entity.id
_entity.type
_entity.pdbx_description
1 polymer ?
#
loop_
_entity_poly.entity_id
_entity_poly.type
_entity_poly.pdbx_seq_one_letter_code
_entity_poly.pdbx_strand_id
1 'polypeptide(L)'
;MKERMNMKLRTLILAISLVFGVSTSLFAQPAAVKKAADAAFTLTTFKADGSILATSNGVCISTDGIAVSPWKPFIGADKAVIVDSKGQKHDVECLLGANEIYDIAKFQVSGKTAAAPFSNNCFCR
;
A
#
# COMPACT_ATOMS: atom_id res chain seq x y z
N MET A 1 4.47 57.50 -9.34
CA MET A 1 3.44 56.44 -9.48
C MET A 1 4.01 55.01 -9.37
N LYS A 2 5.18 54.72 -9.95
CA LYS A 2 5.86 53.41 -9.91
C LYS A 2 6.08 52.84 -8.49
N GLU A 3 6.54 53.68 -7.55
CA GLU A 3 6.81 53.27 -6.16
C GLU A 3 5.56 52.83 -5.38
N ARG A 4 4.43 53.53 -5.54
CA ARG A 4 3.16 53.14 -4.91
C ARG A 4 2.62 51.80 -5.41
N MET A 5 2.92 51.44 -6.66
CA MET A 5 2.51 50.17 -7.25
C MET A 5 3.37 48.99 -6.75
N ASN A 6 4.66 49.22 -6.49
CA ASN A 6 5.58 48.23 -5.93
C ASN A 6 5.24 47.89 -4.47
N MET A 7 4.87 48.89 -3.65
CA MET A 7 4.42 48.68 -2.27
C MET A 7 3.13 47.86 -2.21
N LYS A 8 2.12 48.17 -3.04
CA LYS A 8 0.88 47.39 -3.10
C LYS A 8 1.09 45.96 -3.63
N LEU A 9 2.00 45.77 -4.58
CA LEU A 9 2.36 44.44 -5.09
C LEU A 9 3.05 43.60 -4.01
N ARG A 10 3.97 44.19 -3.24
CA ARG A 10 4.63 43.50 -2.10
C ARG A 10 3.63 43.14 -1.01
N THR A 11 2.72 44.05 -0.64
CA THR A 11 1.66 43.75 0.33
C THR A 11 0.71 42.66 -0.17
N LEU A 12 0.38 42.65 -1.46
CA LEU A 12 -0.44 41.60 -2.07
C LEU A 12 0.25 40.23 -2.03
N ILE A 13 1.54 40.18 -2.36
CA ILE A 13 2.33 38.93 -2.31
C ILE A 13 2.39 38.39 -0.88
N LEU A 14 2.59 39.26 0.12
CA LEU A 14 2.61 38.87 1.54
C LEU A 14 1.24 38.41 2.06
N ALA A 15 0.16 39.01 1.57
CA ALA A 15 -1.20 38.58 1.93
C ALA A 15 -1.53 37.20 1.32
N ILE A 16 -1.10 36.96 0.08
CA ILE A 16 -1.29 35.66 -0.59
C ILE A 16 -0.49 34.57 0.13
N SER A 17 0.79 34.80 0.48
CA SER A 17 1.60 33.81 1.19
C SER A 17 1.04 33.45 2.58
N LEU A 18 0.42 34.41 3.28
CA LEU A 18 -0.22 34.17 4.57
C LEU A 18 -1.48 33.30 4.45
N VAL A 19 -2.28 33.48 3.39
CA VAL A 19 -3.49 32.66 3.13
C VAL A 19 -3.12 31.22 2.70
N PHE A 20 -2.06 31.06 1.92
CA PHE A 20 -1.53 29.73 1.55
C PHE A 20 -0.85 29.01 2.73
N GLY A 21 -0.32 29.72 3.72
CA GLY A 21 0.30 29.11 4.90
C GLY A 21 -0.69 28.51 5.91
N VAL A 22 -1.95 28.94 5.91
CA VAL A 22 -2.99 28.51 6.88
C VAL A 22 -3.78 27.29 6.37
N SER A 23 -3.66 26.94 5.08
CA SER A 23 -4.45 25.88 4.44
C SER A 23 -3.81 24.49 4.47
N THR A 24 -2.67 24.30 5.12
CA THR A 24 -2.01 22.99 5.24
C THR A 24 -2.26 22.32 6.59
N SER A 25 -3.53 22.16 6.96
CA SER A 25 -3.89 21.19 8.00
C SER A 25 -3.72 19.77 7.44
N LEU A 26 -2.48 19.26 7.54
CA LEU A 26 -2.14 17.86 7.31
C LEU A 26 -2.79 17.01 8.42
N PHE A 27 -4.08 16.71 8.29
CA PHE A 27 -4.72 15.74 9.18
C PHE A 27 -4.06 14.38 8.98
N ALA A 28 -3.37 13.89 10.00
CA ALA A 28 -2.83 12.54 9.99
C ALA A 28 -3.97 11.52 9.83
N GLN A 29 -3.78 10.51 8.97
CA GLN A 29 -4.76 9.44 8.82
C GLN A 29 -4.98 8.72 10.15
N PRO A 30 -6.21 8.27 10.45
CA PRO A 30 -6.50 7.50 11.65
C PRO A 30 -5.57 6.29 11.77
N ALA A 31 -5.15 5.95 12.99
CA ALA A 31 -4.19 4.86 13.23
C ALA A 31 -4.65 3.51 12.65
N ALA A 32 -5.96 3.25 12.62
CA ALA A 32 -6.53 2.05 12.01
C ALA A 32 -6.29 1.99 10.49
N VAL A 33 -6.43 3.12 9.79
CA VAL A 33 -6.18 3.23 8.35
C VAL A 33 -4.70 3.02 8.05
N LYS A 34 -3.82 3.61 8.88
CA LYS A 34 -2.37 3.41 8.75
C LYS A 34 -1.97 1.94 8.91
N LYS A 35 -2.53 1.24 9.90
CA LYS A 35 -2.27 -0.19 10.11
C LYS A 35 -2.81 -1.06 8.97
N ALA A 36 -3.98 -0.73 8.42
CA ALA A 36 -4.52 -1.44 7.27
C ALA A 36 -3.67 -1.20 6.01
N ALA A 37 -3.21 0.03 5.79
CA ALA A 37 -2.32 0.37 4.69
C ALA A 37 -0.96 -0.32 4.82
N ASP A 38 -0.41 -0.42 6.02
CA ASP A 38 0.85 -1.12 6.27
C ASP A 38 0.76 -2.63 6.03
N ALA A 39 -0.43 -3.22 6.18
CA ALA A 39 -0.67 -4.63 5.90
C ALA A 39 -0.97 -4.93 4.41
N ALA A 40 -1.30 -3.91 3.63
CA ALA A 40 -1.49 -4.05 2.19
C ALA A 40 -0.15 -4.08 1.47
N PHE A 41 -0.08 -4.84 0.38
CA PHE A 41 1.12 -4.95 -0.44
C PHE A 41 0.76 -5.08 -1.92
N THR A 42 1.75 -4.80 -2.76
CA THR A 42 1.68 -5.05 -4.20
C THR A 42 2.34 -6.39 -4.51
N LEU A 43 1.60 -7.32 -5.07
CA LEU A 43 2.10 -8.58 -5.61
C LEU A 43 2.57 -8.36 -7.05
N THR A 44 3.80 -8.76 -7.34
CA THR A 44 4.32 -8.84 -8.70
C THR A 44 4.78 -10.27 -8.97
N THR A 45 4.29 -10.84 -10.06
CA THR A 45 4.65 -12.17 -10.52
C THR A 45 5.52 -12.08 -11.76
N PHE A 46 6.39 -13.06 -11.95
CA PHE A 46 7.40 -13.08 -12.99
C PHE A 46 7.37 -14.41 -13.72
N LYS A 47 7.66 -14.38 -15.01
CA LYS A 47 7.92 -15.58 -15.82
C LYS A 47 9.36 -16.07 -15.56
N ALA A 48 9.68 -17.26 -16.08
CA ALA A 48 11.02 -17.83 -15.98
C ALA A 48 12.12 -16.97 -16.65
N ASP A 49 11.76 -16.11 -17.60
CA ASP A 49 12.67 -15.14 -18.24
C ASP A 49 12.94 -13.88 -17.37
N GLY A 50 12.28 -13.77 -16.20
CA GLY A 50 12.38 -12.62 -15.31
C GLY A 50 11.50 -11.42 -15.70
N SER A 51 10.72 -11.52 -16.78
CA SER A 51 9.74 -10.48 -17.15
C SER A 51 8.53 -10.51 -16.22
N ILE A 52 7.92 -9.34 -16.00
CA ILE A 52 6.70 -9.23 -15.18
C ILE A 52 5.56 -9.92 -15.93
N LEU A 53 4.94 -10.91 -15.29
CA LEU A 53 3.75 -11.59 -15.80
C LEU A 53 2.50 -10.79 -15.46
N ALA A 54 2.31 -10.48 -14.18
CA ALA A 54 1.15 -9.76 -13.68
C ALA A 54 1.45 -9.05 -12.36
N THR A 55 0.73 -7.96 -12.12
CA THR A 55 0.76 -7.19 -10.87
C THR A 55 -0.64 -7.15 -10.27
N SER A 56 -0.74 -7.35 -8.97
CA SER A 56 -1.99 -7.27 -8.21
C SER A 56 -1.73 -6.75 -6.80
N ASN A 57 -2.78 -6.67 -5.99
CA ASN A 57 -2.68 -6.27 -4.58
C ASN A 57 -3.07 -7.44 -3.68
N GLY A 58 -2.54 -7.42 -2.45
CA GLY A 58 -2.89 -8.39 -1.43
C GLY A 58 -2.80 -7.80 -0.03
N VAL A 59 -3.11 -8.63 0.95
CA VAL A 59 -3.13 -8.26 2.36
C VAL A 59 -2.42 -9.31 3.21
N CYS A 60 -1.55 -8.86 4.10
CA CYS A 60 -0.88 -9.68 5.09
C CYS A 60 -1.85 -9.95 6.25
N ILE A 61 -2.08 -11.23 6.54
CA ILE A 61 -3.05 -11.67 7.55
C ILE A 61 -2.40 -12.11 8.87
N SER A 62 -1.09 -12.34 8.88
CA SER A 62 -0.32 -12.65 10.08
C SER A 62 1.00 -11.87 10.12
N THR A 63 1.55 -11.72 11.32
CA THR A 63 2.92 -11.21 11.54
C THR A 63 3.99 -12.21 11.12
N ASP A 64 3.60 -13.48 10.95
CA ASP A 64 4.50 -14.59 10.58
C ASP A 64 4.75 -14.68 9.06
N GLY A 65 4.37 -13.65 8.30
CA GLY A 65 4.54 -13.65 6.84
C GLY A 65 3.44 -14.39 6.08
N ILE A 66 2.26 -14.61 6.68
CA ILE A 66 1.13 -15.20 5.95
C ILE A 66 0.33 -14.10 5.26
N ALA A 67 0.12 -14.27 3.96
CA ALA A 67 -0.49 -13.29 3.08
C ALA A 67 -1.58 -13.91 2.18
N VAL A 68 -2.49 -13.07 1.72
CA VAL A 68 -3.58 -13.42 0.81
C VAL A 68 -3.64 -12.44 -0.35
N SER A 69 -3.85 -12.95 -1.57
CA SER A 69 -4.05 -12.14 -2.77
C SER A 69 -4.93 -12.89 -3.79
N PRO A 70 -5.26 -12.27 -4.94
CA PRO A 70 -5.85 -13.00 -6.06
C PRO A 70 -4.98 -14.17 -6.53
N TRP A 71 -5.61 -15.23 -7.04
CA TRP A 71 -4.95 -16.44 -7.54
C TRP A 71 -4.46 -16.28 -8.98
N LYS A 72 -5.23 -15.63 -9.86
CA LYS A 72 -4.92 -15.50 -11.29
C LYS A 72 -3.48 -15.05 -11.61
N PRO A 73 -2.86 -14.10 -10.88
CA PRO A 73 -1.47 -13.71 -11.14
C PRO A 73 -0.45 -14.85 -11.01
N PHE A 74 -0.73 -15.88 -10.21
CA PHE A 74 0.17 -17.01 -10.03
C PHE A 74 0.11 -18.03 -11.18
N ILE A 75 -0.92 -17.98 -12.02
CA ILE A 75 -1.08 -18.94 -13.13
C ILE A 75 -0.01 -18.68 -14.20
N GLY A 76 0.93 -19.61 -14.34
CA GLY A 76 2.05 -19.47 -15.27
C GLY A 76 3.20 -18.60 -14.77
N ALA A 77 3.17 -18.18 -13.50
CA ALA A 77 4.28 -17.50 -12.84
C ALA A 77 5.34 -18.53 -12.40
N ASP A 78 6.61 -18.17 -12.56
CA ASP A 78 7.76 -18.93 -12.05
C ASP A 78 8.22 -18.38 -10.70
N LYS A 79 8.11 -17.05 -10.52
CA LYS A 79 8.45 -16.37 -9.27
C LYS A 79 7.38 -15.35 -8.89
N ALA A 80 7.18 -15.15 -7.59
CA ALA A 80 6.32 -14.11 -7.05
C ALA A 80 7.05 -13.32 -5.94
N VAL A 81 6.86 -12.01 -5.94
CA VAL A 81 7.45 -11.08 -4.97
C VAL A 81 6.38 -10.09 -4.54
N ILE A 82 6.28 -9.85 -3.24
CA ILE A 82 5.44 -8.78 -2.71
C ILE A 82 6.28 -7.56 -2.37
N VAL A 83 5.69 -6.37 -2.48
CA VAL A 83 6.27 -5.10 -2.08
C VAL A 83 5.38 -4.47 -1.02
N ASP A 84 5.91 -4.27 0.18
CA ASP A 84 5.18 -3.69 1.30
C ASP A 84 4.94 -2.17 1.14
N SER A 85 4.18 -1.57 2.06
CA SER A 85 3.93 -0.12 2.09
C SER A 85 5.19 0.75 2.22
N LYS A 86 6.30 0.15 2.65
CA LYS A 86 7.61 0.80 2.85
C LYS A 86 8.55 0.59 1.66
N GLY A 87 8.12 -0.14 0.63
CA GLY A 87 8.92 -0.48 -0.56
C GLY A 87 9.89 -1.65 -0.36
N GLN A 88 9.80 -2.40 0.74
CA GLN A 88 10.58 -3.60 0.98
C GLN A 88 10.02 -4.77 0.17
N LYS A 89 10.91 -5.53 -0.44
CA LYS A 89 10.58 -6.70 -1.26
C LYS A 89 10.64 -7.95 -0.38
N HIS A 90 9.60 -8.77 -0.44
CA HIS A 90 9.55 -10.08 0.19
C HIS A 90 9.23 -11.13 -0.86
N ASP A 91 10.06 -12.16 -0.95
CA ASP A 91 9.83 -13.26 -1.87
C ASP A 91 8.73 -14.17 -1.32
N VAL A 92 7.88 -14.70 -2.20
CA VAL A 92 6.90 -15.73 -1.83
C VAL A 92 7.64 -17.05 -1.69
N GLU A 93 7.62 -17.63 -0.48
CA GLU A 93 8.34 -18.87 -0.16
C GLU A 93 7.51 -20.11 -0.50
N CYS A 94 6.21 -20.08 -0.16
CA CYS A 94 5.35 -21.25 -0.29
C CYS A 94 3.89 -20.84 -0.51
N LEU A 95 3.22 -21.47 -1.48
CA LEU A 95 1.77 -21.41 -1.63
C LEU A 95 1.12 -22.38 -0.64
N LEU A 96 0.42 -21.84 0.35
CA LEU A 96 -0.27 -22.61 1.40
C LEU A 96 -1.63 -23.16 0.92
N GLY A 97 -2.24 -22.50 -0.07
CA GLY A 97 -3.47 -22.96 -0.70
C GLY A 97 -4.01 -21.94 -1.68
N ALA A 98 -4.80 -22.39 -2.66
CA ALA A 98 -5.45 -21.52 -3.62
C ALA A 98 -6.85 -22.05 -3.97
N ASN A 99 -7.73 -21.13 -4.34
CA ASN A 99 -9.07 -21.42 -4.83
C ASN A 99 -9.32 -20.63 -6.11
N GLU A 100 -9.50 -21.36 -7.21
CA GLU A 100 -9.72 -20.79 -8.53
C GLU A 100 -11.11 -20.14 -8.67
N ILE A 101 -12.14 -20.72 -8.07
CA ILE A 101 -13.53 -20.26 -8.18
C ILE A 101 -13.69 -18.87 -7.54
N TYR A 102 -13.08 -18.68 -6.36
CA TYR A 102 -13.12 -17.39 -5.65
C TYR A 102 -11.95 -16.47 -5.97
N ASP A 103 -10.99 -16.92 -6.78
CA ASP A 103 -9.78 -16.18 -7.13
C ASP A 103 -9.01 -15.72 -5.88
N ILE A 104 -8.70 -16.66 -4.99
CA ILE A 104 -7.96 -16.39 -3.74
C ILE A 104 -6.78 -17.34 -3.61
N ALA A 105 -5.62 -16.81 -3.29
CA ALA A 105 -4.41 -17.55 -2.94
C ALA A 105 -3.92 -17.12 -1.56
N LYS A 106 -3.54 -18.11 -0.73
CA LYS A 106 -2.89 -17.95 0.55
C LYS A 106 -1.46 -18.46 0.43
N PHE A 107 -0.50 -17.67 0.85
CA PHE A 107 0.91 -18.00 0.74
C PHE A 107 1.72 -17.43 1.91
N GLN A 108 2.92 -17.96 2.06
CA GLN A 108 3.92 -17.49 3.00
C GLN A 108 4.97 -16.67 2.27
N VAL A 109 5.39 -15.57 2.88
CA VAL A 109 6.45 -14.69 2.39
C VAL A 109 7.63 -14.66 3.34
N SER A 110 8.79 -14.29 2.81
CA SER A 110 10.01 -14.22 3.59
C SER A 110 10.02 -13.02 4.55
N GLY A 111 10.35 -13.29 5.80
CA GLY A 111 10.47 -12.28 6.85
C GLY A 111 9.15 -11.91 7.54
N LYS A 112 9.18 -10.82 8.32
CA LYS A 112 8.03 -10.35 9.10
C LYS A 112 7.24 -9.32 8.32
N THR A 113 5.92 -9.47 8.32
CA THR A 113 4.97 -8.55 7.69
C THR A 113 4.09 -7.85 8.71
N ALA A 114 3.54 -6.69 8.37
CA ALA A 114 2.50 -6.08 9.19
C ALA A 114 1.18 -6.83 8.97
N ALA A 115 0.57 -7.31 10.05
CA ALA A 115 -0.73 -7.98 9.95
C ALA A 115 -1.87 -6.96 9.89
N ALA A 116 -2.87 -7.23 9.05
CA ALA A 116 -4.06 -6.41 8.97
C ALA A 116 -4.82 -6.44 10.30
N PRO A 117 -5.27 -5.27 10.80
CA PRO A 117 -6.12 -5.22 11.98
C PRO A 117 -7.51 -5.75 11.61
N PHE A 118 -7.75 -7.03 11.85
CA PHE A 118 -9.10 -7.57 11.76
C PHE A 118 -9.92 -7.14 12.98
N SER A 119 -11.17 -6.77 12.76
CA SER A 119 -12.09 -6.46 13.86
C SER A 119 -12.31 -7.72 14.69
N ASN A 120 -11.91 -7.66 15.95
CA ASN A 120 -12.19 -8.65 16.99
C ASN A 120 -13.68 -8.72 17.37
N ASN A 121 -14.52 -7.85 16.81
CA ASN A 121 -15.97 -7.80 17.05
C ASN A 121 -16.78 -8.40 15.89
N CYS A 122 -16.16 -9.22 15.02
CA CYS A 122 -16.93 -9.95 14.02
C CYS A 122 -17.90 -10.90 14.75
N PHE A 123 -19.19 -10.59 14.65
CA PHE A 123 -20.29 -11.37 15.18
C PHE A 123 -20.38 -12.68 14.40
N CYS A 124 -19.63 -13.68 14.85
CA CYS A 124 -19.93 -15.08 14.60
C CYS A 124 -20.21 -15.72 15.97
N ARG A 125 -21.43 -15.52 16.46
CA ARG A 125 -22.05 -16.38 17.45
C ARG A 125 -23.33 -16.94 16.86
#